data_AF-A0A930AWU8-F1
#
_entry.id   AF-A0A930AWU8-F1
#
_cell.length_a   1.000
_cell.length_b   1.000
_cell.length_c   1.000
_cell.angle_alpha   90.00
_cell.angle_beta   90.00
_cell.angle_gamma   90.00
#
_symmetry.space_group_name_H-M   'P 1'
#
loop_
_entity.id
_entity.type
_entity.pdbx_description
1 polymer ?
#
loop_
_entity_poly.entity_id
_entity_poly.type
_entity_poly.pdbx_seq_one_letter_code
_entity_poly.pdbx_strand_id
1 'polypeptide(L)' 'MRIIENVKIALDTYKMVLQPTGPESKKLKILVPGQFINIKIEGFYLRRPISIADWNDESLT' A
#
# COMPACT_ATOMS: atom_id res chain seq x y z
N MET A 1 2.92 2.04 -8.63
CA MET A 1 2.24 0.96 -7.90
C MET A 1 1.03 0.54 -8.70
N ARG A 2 0.73 -0.74 -8.71
CA ARG A 2 -0.47 -1.33 -9.31
C ARG A 2 -1.36 -1.84 -8.17
N ILE A 3 -2.66 -1.57 -8.27
CA ILE A 3 -3.65 -2.14 -7.35
C ILE A 3 -3.96 -3.56 -7.82
N ILE A 4 -3.71 -4.54 -6.97
CA ILE A 4 -4.02 -5.96 -7.23
C ILE A 4 -5.41 -6.29 -6.71
N GLU A 5 -5.75 -5.76 -5.54
CA GLU A 5 -7.04 -6.01 -4.88
C GLU A 5 -7.49 -4.73 -4.17
N ASN A 6 -8.80 -4.45 -4.19
CA ASN A 6 -9.43 -3.42 -3.39
C ASN A 6 -10.88 -3.86 -3.10
N VAL A 7 -11.08 -4.60 -2.02
CA VAL A 7 -12.36 -5.24 -1.70
C VAL A 7 -12.88 -4.78 -0.34
N LYS A 8 -14.20 -4.62 -0.23
CA LYS A 8 -14.85 -4.27 1.04
C LYS A 8 -14.88 -5.49 1.95
N ILE A 9 -14.34 -5.36 3.17
CA ILE A 9 -14.29 -6.46 4.14
C ILE A 9 -15.19 -6.21 5.36
N ALA A 10 -15.56 -4.95 5.61
CA ALA A 10 -16.53 -4.57 6.65
C ALA A 10 -17.19 -3.22 6.30
N LEU A 11 -18.06 -2.72 7.17
CA LEU A 11 -18.62 -1.37 7.04
C LEU A 11 -17.45 -0.36 6.99
N ASP A 12 -17.42 0.42 5.92
CA ASP A 12 -16.40 1.44 5.61
C ASP A 12 -14.93 0.98 5.69
N THR A 13 -14.68 -0.33 5.59
CA THR A 13 -13.34 -0.92 5.67
C THR A 13 -13.05 -1.72 4.40
N TYR A 14 -11.91 -1.43 3.79
CA TYR A 14 -11.46 -2.07 2.56
C TYR A 14 -10.09 -2.70 2.76
N LYS A 15 -9.90 -3.90 2.22
CA LYS A 15 -8.59 -4.52 2.04
C LYS A 15 -8.04 -4.09 0.70
N MET A 16 -6.85 -3.52 0.70
CA MET A 16 -6.13 -3.11 -0.51
C MET A 16 -4.82 -3.89 -0.59
N VAL A 17 -4.52 -4.48 -1.75
CA VAL A 17 -3.23 -5.12 -2.02
C VAL A 17 -2.55 -4.36 -3.14
N LEU A 18 -1.33 -3.88 -2.88
CA LEU A 18 -0.56 -3.06 -3.82
C LEU A 18 0.72 -3.78 -4.23
N GLN A 19 1.03 -3.73 -5.52
CA GLN A 19 2.25 -4.25 -6.10
C GLN A 19 3.13 -3.10 -6.63
N PRO A 20 4.39 -2.97 -6.19
CA PRO A 20 5.32 -2.03 -6.78
C PRO A 20 5.72 -2.47 -8.20
N THR A 21 5.60 -1.57 -9.17
CA THR A 21 5.85 -1.87 -10.61
C THR A 21 7.18 -1.32 -11.12
N GLY A 22 8.08 -0.88 -10.23
CA GLY A 22 9.31 -0.18 -10.60
C GLY A 22 10.42 -0.36 -9.57
N PRO A 23 11.41 0.55 -9.49
CA PRO A 23 12.54 0.43 -8.55
C PRO A 23 12.12 0.36 -7.08
N GLU A 24 10.90 0.83 -6.77
CA GLU A 24 10.21 0.66 -5.48
C GLU A 24 10.08 -0.80 -5.04
N SER A 25 10.10 -1.78 -5.95
CA SER A 25 10.07 -3.22 -5.62
C SER A 25 11.21 -3.63 -4.69
N LYS A 26 12.39 -3.00 -4.81
CA LYS A 26 13.53 -3.24 -3.92
C LYS A 26 13.27 -2.77 -2.49
N LYS A 27 12.34 -1.84 -2.27
CA LYS A 27 12.00 -1.32 -0.94
C LYS A 27 11.28 -2.35 -0.07
N LEU A 28 10.56 -3.30 -0.67
CA LEU A 28 9.87 -4.35 0.07
C LEU A 28 10.84 -5.17 0.95
N LYS A 29 12.06 -5.39 0.46
CA LYS A 29 13.11 -6.18 1.14
C LYS A 29 13.73 -5.50 2.36
N ILE A 30 13.51 -4.20 2.52
CA ILE A 30 14.07 -3.41 3.63
C ILE A 30 12.97 -2.87 4.55
N LEU A 31 11.72 -3.31 4.35
CA LEU A 31 10.61 -2.93 5.21
C LEU A 31 10.82 -3.49 6.62
N VAL A 32 10.43 -2.70 7.60
CA VAL A 32 10.44 -3.06 9.01
C VAL A 32 9.06 -2.76 9.62
N PRO A 33 8.67 -3.47 10.71
CA PRO A 33 7.38 -3.23 11.37
C PRO A 33 7.19 -1.77 11.80
N GLY A 34 5.96 -1.27 11.71
CA GLY A 34 5.59 0.10 12.08
C GLY A 34 5.77 1.14 10.96
N GLN A 35 6.10 0.70 9.74
CA GLN A 35 6.16 1.57 8.56
C GLN A 35 4.81 1.82 7.92
N PHE A 36 4.73 2.90 7.14
CA PHE A 36 3.55 3.30 6.39
C PHE A 36 3.93 3.81 5.01
N ILE A 37 2.97 3.80 4.09
CA ILE A 37 3.08 4.40 2.76
C ILE A 37 2.19 5.63 2.65
N ASN A 38 2.55 6.57 1.78
CA ASN A 38 1.67 7.68 1.46
C ASN A 38 0.97 7.42 0.13
N ILE A 39 -0.35 7.52 0.13
CA ILE A 39 -1.15 7.48 -1.11
C ILE A 39 -1.47 8.91 -1.54
N LYS A 40 -1.14 9.21 -2.80
CA LYS A 40 -1.57 10.41 -3.50
C LYS A 40 -2.82 10.08 -4.31
N ILE A 41 -3.86 10.89 -4.15
CA ILE A 41 -5.09 10.78 -4.94
C ILE A 41 -5.10 11.98 -5.89
N GLU A 42 -5.29 11.71 -7.19
CA GLU A 42 -5.38 12.77 -8.19
C GLU A 42 -6.51 13.74 -7.87
N GLY A 43 -6.27 15.04 -8.07
CA GLY A 43 -7.22 16.10 -7.70
C GLY A 43 -7.21 16.49 -6.21
N PHE A 44 -6.46 15.78 -5.35
CA PHE A 44 -6.33 16.13 -3.92
C PHE A 44 -4.89 16.48 -3.55
N TYR A 45 -4.73 17.52 -2.72
CA TYR A 45 -3.42 17.98 -2.28
C TYR A 45 -2.84 17.14 -1.13
N LEU A 46 -3.67 16.70 -0.19
CA LEU A 46 -3.22 16.02 1.02
C LEU A 46 -2.79 14.57 0.74
N ARG A 47 -1.62 14.21 1.28
CA ARG A 47 -1.15 12.81 1.33
C ARG A 47 -1.85 12.08 2.46
N ARG A 48 -2.23 10.83 2.21
CA ARG A 48 -2.85 9.94 3.21
C ARG A 48 -1.84 8.87 3.61
N PRO A 49 -1.27 8.95 4.82
CA PRO A 49 -0.43 7.88 5.32
C PRO A 49 -1.31 6.67 5.67
N ILE A 50 -0.92 5.50 5.18
CA ILE A 50 -1.58 4.22 5.45
C ILE A 50 -0.52 3.25 5.96
N SER A 51 -0.72 2.72 7.16
CA SER A 51 0.15 1.71 7.75
C SER A 51 0.19 0.45 6.89
N ILE A 52 1.36 -0.16 6.78
CA ILE A 52 1.50 -1.47 6.14
C ILE A 52 1.08 -2.53 7.17
N ALA A 53 0.03 -3.28 6.86
CA ALA A 53 -0.45 -4.35 7.71
C ALA A 53 0.34 -5.65 7.49
N ASP A 54 0.72 -5.94 6.25
CA ASP A 54 1.56 -7.08 5.88
C ASP A 54 2.33 -6.80 4.58
N TRP A 55 3.45 -7.49 4.36
CA TRP A 55 4.19 -7.43 3.10
C TRP A 55 4.96 -8.71 2.80
N ASN A 56 5.18 -8.95 1.52
CA ASN A 56 6.07 -9.99 1.02
C ASN A 56 6.99 -9.41 -0.07
N ASP A 57 7.74 -10.27 -0.75
CA ASP A 57 8.69 -9.84 -1.79
C ASP A 57 8.02 -9.19 -3.01
N GLU A 58 6.71 -9.35 -3.19
CA GLU A 58 5.98 -8.90 -4.38
C GLU A 58 4.92 -7.82 -4.10
N SER A 59 4.40 -7.75 -2.88
CA SER A 59 3.21 -6.96 -2.58
C SER A 59 3.15 -6.50 -1.11
N LEU A 60 2.31 -5.50 -0.87
CA LEU A 60 1.99 -4.98 0.45
C LEU A 60 0.47 -4.86 0.62
N THR A 61 0.00 -5.10 1.84
CA THR A 61 -1.39 -4.96 2.28
C THR A 61 -1.52 -3.87 3.31
#